data_AF-A0A7R9DGG6-F1
#
_entry.id   AF-A0A7R9DGG6-F1
#
_cell.length_a   1.000
_cell.length_b   1.000
_cell.length_c   1.000
_cell.angle_alpha   90.00
_cell.angle_beta   90.00
_cell.angle_gamma   90.00
#
_symmetry.space_group_name_H-M   'P 1'
#
loop_
_entity.id
_entity.type
_entity.pdbx_description
1 polymer ?
#
loop_
_entity_poly.entity_id
_entity_poly.type
_entity_poly.pdbx_seq_one_letter_code
_entity_poly.pdbx_strand_id
1 'polypeptide(L)'
;MGIVSLLLVTLLSTHVDAELNWWEIMYAYIDQMNFRNRDIVSALRNFLEGFRLPGEAQKIDRLMEKFASRYCECNPNNGLFASADTAYVLAYSVIMLTTDLHSPQVKSKMTKEQYIRLNRGISDSKDLPEEYLSNIYDEIAGHEIKMKGTVNKPGKQVISSEKRRRFLWNMEMEVISTAAKNLMESVSHVQAPFTSAKHLEHVRPMFKMAWTPFLAAFSVGLQDCDDPEIASLCLDGIRCAIRIACIFHMTLERDAYVQALARFTLLTANSPITEMKAKNIDTIKTLITVAHTDGNYLGSSWLDIVKCISQLELAQLIGTGVRPQFISGPRSHHHEHDPLKLNLSLLDPSVKESIGETSSQSVVVAVDRIFTGSTRLDGDAIVDFVKALCQVSLDELAYASHPRMFSLQKIVEISYYNMGRIRLQWSRIWQVLGEHFNKVGCNPSEDIAFFAVDSLRQLSMKFIEKGEFANFRFQKDFLRPFEHIMKKNRSSTIRDMVVRCVAQMVNSQAHNIRSGWKNIFSVFHLAASDQEEAIVELAFQTTGKIINDLYDKHFPIMIDSFQDSVKCLSEFACNASFPDTSMEAIRLIRTCAKFVDEKPTVRTMLDQY
;
A
#
# COMPACT_ATOMS: atom_id res chain seq x y z
N MET A 1 10.64 -33.51 18.06
CA MET A 1 9.40 -33.46 17.23
C MET A 1 8.15 -33.23 18.09
N GLY A 2 7.72 -34.18 18.93
CA GLY A 2 6.44 -34.08 19.66
C GLY A 2 6.29 -32.90 20.63
N ILE A 3 7.29 -32.63 21.47
CA ILE A 3 7.23 -31.56 22.49
C ILE A 3 7.26 -30.17 21.86
N VAL A 4 8.07 -29.97 20.82
CA VAL A 4 8.18 -28.68 20.09
C VAL A 4 6.91 -28.40 19.27
N SER A 5 6.32 -29.43 18.65
CA SER A 5 5.04 -29.31 17.94
C SER A 5 3.90 -28.98 18.92
N LEU A 6 3.90 -29.56 20.13
CA LEU A 6 2.93 -29.22 21.19
C LEU A 6 3.09 -27.76 21.65
N LEU A 7 4.33 -27.29 21.85
CA LEU A 7 4.64 -25.90 22.21
C LEU A 7 4.19 -24.91 21.13
N LEU A 8 4.46 -25.22 19.85
CA LEU A 8 4.04 -24.40 18.72
C LEU A 8 2.50 -24.31 18.63
N VAL A 9 1.80 -25.43 18.80
CA VAL A 9 0.32 -25.48 18.80
C VAL A 9 -0.26 -24.73 19.99
N THR A 10 0.36 -24.81 21.16
CA THR A 10 -0.08 -24.10 22.37
C THR A 10 0.11 -22.59 22.20
N LEU A 11 1.27 -22.16 21.71
CA LEU A 11 1.59 -20.75 21.44
C LEU A 11 0.73 -20.14 20.32
N LEU A 12 0.41 -20.91 19.27
CA LEU A 12 -0.51 -20.47 18.21
C LEU A 12 -1.96 -20.32 18.68
N SER A 13 -2.34 -20.97 19.79
CA SER A 13 -3.71 -21.01 20.31
C SER A 13 -3.99 -20.03 21.46
N THR A 14 -2.95 -19.46 22.09
CA THR A 14 -3.09 -18.60 23.27
C THR A 14 -2.68 -17.15 22.98
N HIS A 15 -3.56 -16.19 23.23
CA HIS A 15 -3.23 -14.76 23.36
C HIS A 15 -2.44 -14.52 24.66
N VAL A 16 -1.19 -14.98 24.72
CA VAL A 16 -0.34 -14.80 25.91
C VAL A 16 0.92 -14.04 25.49
N ASP A 17 0.97 -12.78 25.92
CA ASP A 17 2.11 -11.85 25.86
C ASP A 17 3.25 -12.21 26.84
N ALA A 18 3.64 -13.48 26.94
CA ALA A 18 4.69 -13.89 27.90
C ALA A 18 5.98 -14.33 27.21
N GLU A 19 6.95 -13.42 27.15
CA GLU A 19 8.42 -13.56 27.31
C GLU A 19 9.20 -14.71 26.63
N LEU A 20 8.59 -15.49 25.74
CA LEU A 20 9.28 -16.45 24.87
C LEU A 20 9.03 -16.03 23.43
N ASN A 21 10.11 -15.66 22.72
CA ASN A 21 10.08 -15.30 21.31
C ASN A 21 9.55 -16.48 20.48
N TRP A 22 8.23 -16.51 20.27
CA TRP A 22 7.57 -17.51 19.44
C TRP A 22 8.19 -17.59 18.03
N TRP A 23 8.73 -16.46 17.57
CA TRP A 23 9.51 -16.35 16.34
C TRP A 23 10.74 -17.25 16.33
N GLU A 24 11.52 -17.30 17.42
CA GLU A 24 12.73 -18.13 17.52
C GLU A 24 12.36 -19.62 17.52
N ILE A 25 11.29 -19.99 18.23
CA ILE A 25 10.77 -21.36 18.25
C ILE A 25 10.28 -21.75 16.85
N MET A 26 9.56 -20.86 16.17
CA MET A 26 9.11 -21.09 14.80
C MET A 26 10.31 -21.23 13.85
N TYR A 27 11.35 -20.40 13.97
CA TYR A 27 12.54 -20.51 13.13
C TYR A 27 13.25 -21.84 13.37
N ALA A 28 13.52 -22.19 14.63
CA ALA A 28 14.18 -23.44 14.99
C ALA A 28 13.38 -24.67 14.55
N TYR A 29 12.04 -24.61 14.59
CA TYR A 29 11.17 -25.67 14.11
C TYR A 29 11.28 -25.86 12.59
N ILE A 30 11.26 -24.77 11.83
CA ILE A 30 11.33 -24.82 10.36
C ILE A 30 12.74 -25.17 9.89
N ASP A 31 13.78 -24.73 10.59
CA ASP A 31 15.17 -25.05 10.30
C ASP A 31 15.50 -26.54 10.47
N GLN A 32 14.70 -27.27 11.26
CA GLN A 32 14.80 -28.73 11.38
C GLN A 32 14.16 -29.48 10.19
N MET A 33 13.37 -28.81 9.36
CA MET A 33 12.78 -29.43 8.17
C MET A 33 13.80 -29.53 7.04
N ASN A 34 13.77 -30.64 6.33
CA ASN A 34 14.66 -30.90 5.19
C ASN A 34 13.84 -30.96 3.89
N PHE A 35 14.03 -29.94 3.05
CA PHE A 35 13.37 -29.81 1.75
C PHE A 35 14.27 -30.14 0.55
N ARG A 36 15.46 -30.74 0.78
CA ARG A 36 16.38 -31.11 -0.30
C ARG A 36 15.71 -32.06 -1.30
N ASN A 37 15.87 -31.77 -2.59
CA ASN A 37 15.37 -32.58 -3.71
C ASN A 37 13.85 -32.77 -3.73
N ARG A 38 13.10 -31.86 -3.08
CA ARG A 38 11.64 -31.84 -3.14
C ARG A 38 11.19 -30.67 -4.01
N ASP A 39 10.14 -30.87 -4.79
CA ASP A 39 9.45 -29.76 -5.42
C ASP A 39 8.71 -28.91 -4.37
N ILE A 40 8.34 -27.68 -4.74
CA ILE A 40 7.76 -26.71 -3.82
C ILE A 40 6.41 -27.16 -3.25
N VAL A 41 5.60 -27.90 -4.02
CA VAL A 41 4.29 -28.38 -3.56
C VAL A 41 4.49 -29.51 -2.55
N SER A 42 5.37 -30.47 -2.83
CA SER A 42 5.72 -31.54 -1.89
C SER A 42 6.34 -31.01 -0.60
N ALA A 43 7.23 -30.02 -0.70
CA ALA A 43 7.81 -29.35 0.46
C ALA A 43 6.72 -28.64 1.28
N LEU A 44 5.80 -27.93 0.61
CA LEU A 44 4.70 -27.22 1.26
C LEU A 44 3.70 -28.17 1.93
N ARG A 45 3.39 -29.33 1.32
CA ARG A 45 2.57 -30.38 1.95
C ARG A 45 3.21 -30.88 3.24
N ASN A 46 4.51 -31.22 3.20
CA ASN A 46 5.22 -31.69 4.38
C ASN A 46 5.30 -30.61 5.48
N PHE A 47 5.49 -29.36 5.09
CA PHE A 47 5.48 -28.21 6.00
C PHE A 47 4.13 -28.06 6.72
N LEU A 48 3.01 -28.12 5.98
CA LEU A 48 1.67 -27.91 6.50
C LEU A 48 1.07 -29.12 7.25
N GLU A 49 1.66 -30.31 7.12
CA GLU A 49 1.22 -31.51 7.85
C GLU A 49 1.48 -31.42 9.38
N GLY A 50 2.53 -30.69 9.74
CA GLY A 50 3.03 -30.61 11.12
C GLY A 50 2.17 -29.78 12.07
N PHE A 51 1.38 -28.84 11.58
CA PHE A 51 0.63 -27.90 12.42
C PHE A 51 -0.60 -27.33 11.70
N ARG A 52 -1.40 -26.54 12.43
CA ARG A 52 -2.57 -25.85 11.86
C ARG A 52 -2.21 -24.43 11.52
N LEU A 53 -2.58 -23.97 10.32
CA LEU A 53 -2.39 -22.58 9.97
C LEU A 53 -3.23 -21.68 10.90
N PRO A 54 -2.63 -20.64 11.48
CA PRO A 54 -3.38 -19.65 12.25
C PRO A 54 -4.37 -18.90 11.35
N GLY A 55 -5.50 -18.47 11.89
CA GLY A 55 -6.49 -17.70 11.13
C GLY A 55 -6.07 -16.25 10.83
N GLU A 56 -5.06 -15.73 11.52
CA GLU A 56 -4.55 -14.37 11.33
C GLU A 56 -3.58 -14.32 10.14
N ALA A 57 -3.91 -13.50 9.14
CA ALA A 57 -3.14 -13.40 7.89
C ALA A 57 -1.65 -13.08 8.12
N GLN A 58 -1.31 -12.23 9.09
CA GLN A 58 0.06 -11.87 9.45
C GLN A 58 0.88 -13.05 10.02
N LYS A 59 0.22 -13.98 10.74
CA LYS A 59 0.90 -15.17 11.26
C LYS A 59 1.17 -16.18 10.14
N ILE A 60 0.23 -16.33 9.20
CA ILE A 60 0.44 -17.14 7.98
C ILE A 60 1.60 -16.56 7.16
N ASP A 61 1.66 -15.23 7.04
CA ASP A 61 2.69 -14.48 6.31
C ASP A 61 4.06 -14.92 6.79
N ARG A 62 4.38 -14.76 8.08
CA ARG A 62 5.69 -15.15 8.62
C ARG A 62 6.03 -16.64 8.45
N LEU A 63 5.05 -17.53 8.61
CA LEU A 63 5.27 -18.97 8.40
C LEU A 63 5.70 -19.25 6.97
N MET A 64 5.03 -18.63 6.00
CA MET A 64 5.36 -18.75 4.58
C MET A 64 6.71 -18.12 4.24
N GLU A 65 7.06 -16.99 4.86
CA GLU A 65 8.37 -16.37 4.69
C GLU A 65 9.50 -17.31 5.11
N LYS A 66 9.39 -17.89 6.31
CA LYS A 66 10.42 -18.80 6.82
C LYS A 66 10.44 -20.12 6.05
N PHE A 67 9.30 -20.62 5.59
CA PHE A 67 9.24 -21.76 4.66
C PHE A 67 10.02 -21.49 3.37
N ALA A 68 9.77 -20.35 2.72
CA ALA A 68 10.43 -20.00 1.46
C ALA A 68 11.94 -19.80 1.62
N SER A 69 12.38 -19.11 2.68
CA SER A 69 13.82 -18.98 3.00
C SER A 69 14.45 -20.36 3.20
N ARG A 70 13.82 -21.25 3.97
CA ARG A 70 14.34 -22.61 4.22
C ARG A 70 14.34 -23.47 2.97
N TYR A 71 13.32 -23.36 2.11
CA TYR A 71 13.25 -24.10 0.86
C TYR A 71 14.38 -23.71 -0.10
N CYS A 72 14.66 -22.41 -0.24
CA CYS A 72 15.78 -21.91 -1.03
C CYS A 72 17.15 -22.32 -0.45
N GLU A 73 17.33 -22.26 0.87
CA GLU A 73 18.55 -22.76 1.54
C GLU A 73 18.79 -24.26 1.31
N CYS A 74 17.72 -25.06 1.28
CA CYS A 74 17.82 -26.49 0.99
C CYS A 74 18.08 -26.77 -0.49
N ASN A 75 17.73 -25.86 -1.40
CA ASN A 75 17.77 -26.06 -2.85
C ASN A 75 18.44 -24.87 -3.58
N PRO A 76 19.70 -24.53 -3.27
CA PRO A 76 20.36 -23.33 -3.81
C PRO A 76 20.55 -23.38 -5.34
N ASN A 77 20.64 -24.57 -5.93
CA ASN A 77 20.91 -24.78 -7.36
C ASN A 77 19.66 -25.13 -8.19
N ASN A 78 18.45 -24.86 -7.69
CA ASN A 78 17.21 -25.24 -8.37
C ASN A 78 17.03 -24.50 -9.72
N GLY A 79 17.70 -23.36 -9.93
CA GLY A 79 17.65 -22.57 -11.18
C GLY A 79 16.28 -21.93 -11.48
N LEU A 80 15.21 -22.40 -10.84
CA LEU A 80 13.83 -21.94 -11.00
C LEU A 80 13.50 -20.67 -10.19
N PHE A 81 14.15 -20.47 -9.04
CA PHE A 81 13.87 -19.36 -8.14
C PHE A 81 15.07 -18.42 -8.06
N ALA A 82 14.91 -17.19 -8.57
CA ALA A 82 15.95 -16.16 -8.51
C ALA A 82 16.17 -15.60 -7.09
N SER A 83 15.15 -15.68 -6.23
CA SER A 83 15.16 -15.30 -4.83
C SER A 83 14.11 -16.09 -4.04
N ALA A 84 14.15 -16.01 -2.71
CA ALA A 84 13.10 -16.55 -1.84
C ALA A 84 11.77 -15.80 -2.00
N ASP A 85 11.77 -14.59 -2.58
CA ASP A 85 10.54 -13.85 -2.89
C ASP A 85 9.66 -14.65 -3.87
N THR A 86 10.26 -15.21 -4.91
CA THR A 86 9.55 -16.02 -5.92
C THR A 86 8.94 -17.27 -5.29
N ALA A 87 9.71 -18.00 -4.46
CA ALA A 87 9.23 -19.20 -3.76
C ALA A 87 8.12 -18.86 -2.76
N TYR A 88 8.22 -17.71 -2.09
CA TYR A 88 7.23 -17.20 -1.17
C TYR A 88 5.90 -16.86 -1.86
N VAL A 89 5.93 -16.08 -2.93
CA VAL A 89 4.72 -15.71 -3.70
C VAL A 89 4.07 -16.95 -4.28
N LEU A 90 4.87 -17.89 -4.81
CA LEU A 90 4.37 -19.14 -5.34
C LEU A 90 3.72 -20.01 -4.25
N ALA A 91 4.35 -20.18 -3.09
CA ALA A 91 3.76 -20.94 -1.98
C ALA A 91 2.41 -20.35 -1.53
N TYR A 92 2.32 -19.02 -1.49
CA TYR A 92 1.06 -18.33 -1.20
C TYR A 92 -0.01 -18.56 -2.26
N SER A 93 0.36 -18.48 -3.54
CA SER A 93 -0.59 -18.73 -4.63
C SER A 93 -1.06 -20.18 -4.63
N VAL A 94 -0.22 -21.15 -4.25
CA VAL A 94 -0.61 -22.55 -4.03
C VAL A 94 -1.63 -22.70 -2.90
N ILE A 95 -1.44 -22.01 -1.75
CA ILE A 95 -2.41 -22.03 -0.64
C ILE A 95 -3.75 -21.38 -1.05
N MET A 96 -3.69 -20.29 -1.81
CA MET A 96 -4.90 -19.66 -2.34
C MET A 96 -5.62 -20.58 -3.32
N LEU A 97 -4.87 -21.23 -4.22
CA LEU A 97 -5.42 -22.17 -5.20
C LEU A 97 -6.06 -23.39 -4.55
N THR A 98 -5.43 -24.01 -3.54
CA THR A 98 -6.04 -25.17 -2.85
C THR A 98 -7.33 -24.77 -2.13
N THR A 99 -7.38 -23.55 -1.56
CA THR A 99 -8.60 -23.03 -0.91
C THR A 99 -9.68 -22.75 -1.94
N ASP A 100 -9.31 -22.13 -3.07
CA ASP A 100 -10.23 -21.83 -4.15
C ASP A 100 -10.85 -23.10 -4.74
N LEU A 101 -10.02 -24.06 -5.18
CA LEU A 101 -10.48 -25.28 -5.86
C LEU A 101 -11.30 -26.21 -4.95
N HIS A 102 -10.88 -26.41 -3.70
CA HIS A 102 -11.46 -27.43 -2.82
C HIS A 102 -12.50 -26.91 -1.82
N SER A 103 -12.60 -25.59 -1.59
CA SER A 103 -13.62 -25.04 -0.68
C SER A 103 -15.02 -25.08 -1.30
N PRO A 104 -16.03 -25.66 -0.63
CA PRO A 104 -17.41 -25.66 -1.14
C PRO A 104 -18.06 -24.27 -1.14
N GLN A 105 -17.44 -23.28 -0.48
CA GLN A 105 -17.94 -21.90 -0.41
C GLN A 105 -17.63 -21.09 -1.68
N VAL A 106 -16.59 -21.47 -2.43
CA VAL A 106 -16.19 -20.79 -3.66
C VAL A 106 -16.97 -21.36 -4.84
N LYS A 107 -17.88 -20.55 -5.38
CA LYS A 107 -18.80 -20.95 -6.46
C LYS A 107 -18.16 -20.89 -7.85
N SER A 108 -17.31 -19.89 -8.10
CA SER A 108 -16.56 -19.74 -9.34
C SER A 108 -15.11 -20.07 -9.07
N LYS A 109 -14.64 -21.21 -9.56
CA LYS A 109 -13.27 -21.68 -9.37
C LYS A 109 -12.31 -20.96 -10.31
N MET A 110 -11.10 -20.72 -9.85
CA MET A 110 -10.01 -20.18 -10.63
C MET A 110 -9.62 -21.19 -11.73
N THR A 111 -9.52 -20.75 -12.98
CA THR A 111 -9.03 -21.60 -14.09
C THR A 111 -7.51 -21.66 -14.11
N LYS A 112 -6.95 -22.65 -14.83
CA LYS A 112 -5.50 -22.79 -15.01
C LYS A 112 -4.88 -21.53 -15.63
N GLU A 113 -5.54 -20.94 -16.62
CA GLU A 113 -5.09 -19.72 -17.28
C GLU A 113 -5.14 -18.52 -16.34
N GLN A 114 -6.14 -18.45 -15.45
CA GLN A 114 -6.22 -17.41 -14.43
C GLN A 114 -5.08 -17.56 -13.40
N TYR A 115 -4.77 -18.79 -12.98
CA TYR A 115 -3.67 -19.07 -12.06
C TYR A 115 -2.30 -18.73 -12.66
N ILE A 116 -2.06 -19.05 -13.94
CA ILE A 116 -0.82 -18.67 -14.63
C ILE A 116 -0.71 -17.14 -14.70
N ARG A 117 -1.80 -16.46 -15.07
CA ARG A 117 -1.83 -15.00 -15.18
C ARG A 117 -1.59 -14.29 -13.85
N LEU A 118 -2.10 -14.86 -12.76
CA LEU A 118 -1.88 -14.39 -11.40
C LEU A 118 -0.39 -14.41 -11.00
N ASN A 119 0.35 -15.41 -11.47
CA ASN A 119 1.76 -15.62 -11.15
C ASN A 119 2.72 -15.05 -12.21
N ARG A 120 2.26 -14.16 -13.11
CA ARG A 120 3.16 -13.48 -14.05
C ARG A 120 3.98 -12.40 -13.36
N GLY A 121 5.23 -12.26 -13.76
CA GLY A 121 6.19 -11.27 -13.26
C GLY A 121 6.71 -11.51 -11.85
N ILE A 122 6.46 -12.67 -11.24
CA ILE A 122 6.81 -12.94 -9.83
C ILE A 122 8.29 -13.20 -9.59
N SER A 123 9.12 -13.35 -10.62
CA SER A 123 10.56 -13.62 -10.49
C SER A 123 11.42 -12.50 -11.07
N ASP A 124 11.70 -11.44 -10.31
CA ASP A 124 12.50 -10.29 -10.77
C ASP A 124 12.01 -9.71 -12.12
N SER A 125 10.70 -9.54 -12.29
CA SER A 125 10.06 -9.10 -13.55
C SER A 125 10.18 -10.10 -14.71
N LYS A 126 10.52 -11.36 -14.43
CA LYS A 126 10.44 -12.50 -15.35
C LYS A 126 9.32 -13.45 -14.93
N ASP A 127 8.79 -14.18 -15.91
CA ASP A 127 7.76 -15.19 -15.70
C ASP A 127 8.41 -16.54 -15.32
N LEU A 128 7.78 -17.27 -14.40
CA LEU A 128 8.08 -18.69 -14.25
C LEU A 128 7.58 -19.45 -15.49
N PRO A 129 8.20 -20.59 -15.85
CA PRO A 129 7.74 -21.39 -16.99
C PRO A 129 6.26 -21.74 -16.87
N GLU A 130 5.46 -21.46 -17.92
CA GLU A 130 4.01 -21.72 -17.90
C GLU A 130 3.69 -23.21 -17.68
N GLU A 131 4.55 -24.10 -18.18
CA GLU A 131 4.46 -25.55 -17.96
C GLU A 131 4.62 -25.91 -16.47
N TYR A 132 5.55 -25.25 -15.77
CA TYR A 132 5.74 -25.47 -14.33
C TYR A 132 4.51 -25.04 -13.52
N LEU A 133 3.94 -23.87 -13.84
CA LEU A 133 2.71 -23.39 -13.20
C LEU A 133 1.49 -24.27 -13.54
N SER A 134 1.43 -24.79 -14.76
CA SER A 134 0.39 -25.73 -15.20
C SER A 134 0.44 -27.03 -14.41
N ASN A 135 1.65 -27.58 -14.22
CA ASN A 135 1.85 -28.81 -13.44
C ASN A 135 1.46 -28.62 -11.97
N ILE A 136 1.78 -27.46 -11.38
CA ILE A 136 1.33 -27.11 -10.02
C ILE A 136 -0.19 -27.07 -9.94
N TYR A 137 -0.86 -26.45 -10.93
CA TYR A 137 -2.31 -26.37 -10.96
C TYR A 137 -2.94 -27.76 -11.00
N ASP A 138 -2.46 -28.63 -11.89
CA ASP A 138 -3.00 -29.99 -12.04
C ASP A 138 -2.76 -30.84 -10.78
N GLU A 139 -1.59 -30.72 -10.16
CA GLU A 139 -1.23 -31.39 -8.91
C GLU A 139 -2.15 -30.97 -7.75
N ILE A 140 -2.45 -29.67 -7.63
CA ILE A 140 -3.35 -29.15 -6.59
C ILE A 140 -4.80 -29.50 -6.89
N ALA A 141 -5.23 -29.46 -8.16
CA ALA A 141 -6.58 -29.86 -8.54
C ALA A 141 -6.84 -31.34 -8.26
N GLY A 142 -5.85 -32.21 -8.51
CA GLY A 142 -5.94 -33.65 -8.23
C GLY A 142 -5.80 -33.99 -6.74
N HIS A 143 -4.93 -33.29 -6.01
CA HIS A 143 -4.62 -33.60 -4.62
C HIS A 143 -4.70 -32.36 -3.72
N GLU A 144 -5.75 -32.23 -2.92
CA GLU A 144 -5.89 -31.16 -1.93
C GLU A 144 -4.71 -31.16 -0.93
N ILE A 145 -4.23 -29.97 -0.56
CA ILE A 145 -3.33 -29.84 0.60
C ILE A 145 -4.18 -29.99 1.87
N LYS A 146 -4.15 -31.19 2.46
CA LYS A 146 -4.86 -31.49 3.72
C LYS A 146 -4.26 -30.71 4.88
N MET A 147 -4.91 -29.62 5.26
CA MET A 147 -4.61 -28.90 6.50
C MET A 147 -5.36 -29.60 7.65
N LYS A 148 -4.73 -29.78 8.83
CA LYS A 148 -5.43 -30.32 10.01
C LYS A 148 -6.58 -29.38 10.39
N GLY A 149 -7.82 -29.75 10.02
CA GLY A 149 -8.97 -28.87 10.05
C GLY A 149 -9.31 -28.30 11.42
N THR A 150 -9.69 -27.02 11.44
CA THR A 150 -10.49 -26.42 12.51
C THR A 150 -11.86 -27.10 12.50
N VAL A 151 -12.18 -27.83 13.58
CA VAL A 151 -13.57 -28.16 13.85
C VAL A 151 -14.23 -26.83 14.22
N ASN A 152 -14.85 -26.18 13.23
CA ASN A 152 -15.78 -25.10 13.49
C ASN A 152 -16.93 -25.70 14.31
N LYS A 153 -16.90 -25.51 15.64
CA LYS A 153 -18.09 -25.70 16.45
C LYS A 153 -19.19 -24.80 15.86
N PRO A 154 -20.39 -25.32 15.55
CA PRO A 154 -21.51 -24.47 15.18
C PRO A 154 -21.96 -23.75 16.45
N GLY A 155 -21.33 -22.61 16.74
CA GLY A 155 -21.81 -21.66 17.73
C GLY A 155 -23.10 -21.04 17.22
N LYS A 156 -24.23 -21.68 17.56
CA LYS A 156 -25.52 -21.00 17.59
C LYS A 156 -25.39 -19.86 18.58
N GLN A 157 -25.39 -18.62 18.08
CA GLN A 157 -26.14 -17.51 18.65
C GLN A 157 -25.97 -16.29 17.75
N VAL A 158 -26.93 -16.10 16.84
CA VAL A 158 -27.18 -14.78 16.26
C VAL A 158 -28.69 -14.59 16.09
N ILE A 159 -29.16 -13.51 16.73
CA ILE A 159 -30.26 -12.60 16.38
C ILE A 159 -31.74 -12.95 16.60
N SER A 160 -32.30 -12.37 17.67
CA SER A 160 -33.74 -12.03 17.75
C SER A 160 -34.08 -10.68 17.08
N SER A 161 -33.11 -9.78 16.87
CA SER A 161 -33.32 -8.47 16.21
C SER A 161 -33.31 -8.49 14.67
N GLU A 162 -32.66 -9.46 14.01
CA GLU A 162 -32.55 -9.47 12.53
C GLU A 162 -33.80 -10.02 11.84
N LYS A 163 -34.47 -11.01 12.46
CA LYS A 163 -35.76 -11.50 11.96
C LYS A 163 -36.82 -10.41 11.98
N ARG A 164 -36.83 -9.58 13.03
CA ARG A 164 -37.77 -8.44 13.15
C ARG A 164 -37.49 -7.36 12.12
N ARG A 165 -36.21 -7.07 11.84
CA ARG A 165 -35.79 -6.13 10.79
C ARG A 165 -36.15 -6.62 9.39
N ARG A 166 -35.97 -7.92 9.10
CA ARG A 166 -36.40 -8.52 7.82
C ARG A 166 -37.91 -8.54 7.64
N PHE A 167 -38.67 -8.80 8.71
CA PHE A 167 -40.13 -8.79 8.64
C PHE A 167 -40.68 -7.38 8.38
N LEU A 168 -40.17 -6.37 9.08
CA LEU A 168 -40.56 -4.97 8.86
C LEU A 168 -40.17 -4.49 7.45
N TRP A 169 -38.95 -4.79 7.00
CA TRP A 169 -38.49 -4.48 5.64
C TRP A 169 -39.37 -5.12 4.56
N ASN A 170 -39.77 -6.39 4.73
CA ASN A 170 -40.64 -7.07 3.76
C ASN A 170 -42.02 -6.44 3.68
N MET A 171 -42.59 -6.02 4.82
CA MET A 171 -43.91 -5.37 4.86
C MET A 171 -43.87 -3.98 4.22
N GLU A 172 -42.81 -3.22 4.45
CA GLU A 172 -42.58 -1.89 3.85
C GLU A 172 -42.37 -1.99 2.33
N MET A 173 -41.62 -2.99 1.88
CA MET A 173 -41.42 -3.30 0.45
C MET A 173 -42.71 -3.70 -0.27
N GLU A 174 -43.64 -4.39 0.41
CA GLU A 174 -44.92 -4.81 -0.18
C GLU A 174 -45.87 -3.62 -0.38
N VAL A 175 -45.87 -2.67 0.57
CA VAL A 175 -46.61 -1.40 0.44
C VAL A 175 -46.03 -0.53 -0.68
N ILE A 176 -44.71 -0.36 -0.72
CA ILE A 176 -44.03 0.42 -1.77
C ILE A 176 -44.22 -0.22 -3.14
N SER A 177 -44.14 -1.56 -3.24
CA SER A 177 -44.37 -2.29 -4.49
C SER A 177 -45.80 -2.13 -5.01
N THR A 178 -46.79 -2.08 -4.12
CA THR A 178 -48.20 -1.90 -4.51
C THR A 178 -48.46 -0.47 -4.97
N ALA A 179 -47.91 0.52 -4.25
CA ALA A 179 -48.00 1.93 -4.64
C ALA A 179 -47.29 2.21 -5.98
N ALA A 180 -46.09 1.67 -6.19
CA ALA A 180 -45.35 1.79 -7.45
C ALA A 180 -46.09 1.12 -8.61
N LYS A 181 -46.71 -0.04 -8.38
CA LYS A 181 -47.53 -0.74 -9.38
C LYS A 181 -48.74 0.10 -9.79
N ASN A 182 -49.50 0.63 -8.83
CA ASN A 182 -50.67 1.48 -9.11
C ASN A 182 -50.28 2.76 -9.86
N LEU A 183 -49.14 3.36 -9.50
CA LEU A 183 -48.62 4.54 -10.18
C LEU A 183 -48.17 4.20 -11.62
N MET A 184 -47.48 3.09 -11.85
CA MET A 184 -47.11 2.64 -13.19
C MET A 184 -48.33 2.31 -14.07
N GLU A 185 -49.35 1.64 -13.52
CA GLU A 185 -50.60 1.34 -14.22
C GLU A 185 -51.39 2.61 -14.60
N SER A 186 -51.29 3.68 -13.80
CA SER A 186 -51.92 4.98 -14.11
C SER A 186 -51.24 5.78 -15.21
N VAL A 187 -49.96 5.51 -15.49
CA VAL A 187 -49.12 6.28 -16.45
C VAL A 187 -48.81 5.48 -17.73
N SER A 188 -48.99 4.15 -17.74
CA SER A 188 -48.71 3.30 -18.90
C SER A 188 -49.97 2.89 -19.67
N HIS A 189 -50.05 3.21 -20.96
CA HIS A 189 -51.08 2.69 -21.87
C HIS A 189 -50.80 1.25 -22.37
N VAL A 190 -49.77 0.59 -21.83
CA VAL A 190 -49.29 -0.72 -22.29
C VAL A 190 -49.58 -1.76 -21.22
N GLN A 191 -50.55 -2.65 -21.46
CA GLN A 191 -50.77 -3.84 -20.62
C GLN A 191 -49.65 -4.86 -20.88
N ALA A 192 -48.53 -4.73 -20.15
CA ALA A 192 -47.48 -5.73 -20.15
C ALA A 192 -47.61 -6.63 -18.90
N PRO A 193 -47.38 -7.95 -19.00
CA PRO A 193 -47.34 -8.82 -17.83
C PRO A 193 -46.08 -8.54 -16.99
N PHE A 194 -46.26 -7.90 -15.84
CA PHE A 194 -45.17 -7.68 -14.88
C PHE A 194 -44.87 -8.94 -14.08
N THR A 195 -43.58 -9.29 -13.96
CA THR A 195 -43.13 -10.40 -13.12
C THR A 195 -42.39 -9.87 -11.91
N SER A 196 -42.76 -10.32 -10.71
CA SER A 196 -42.07 -9.93 -9.48
C SER A 196 -40.67 -10.55 -9.43
N ALA A 197 -39.65 -9.71 -9.21
CA ALA A 197 -38.27 -10.14 -9.10
C ALA A 197 -38.06 -10.93 -7.78
N LYS A 198 -37.75 -12.23 -7.90
CA LYS A 198 -37.56 -13.13 -6.74
C LYS A 198 -36.08 -13.42 -6.39
N HIS A 199 -35.16 -13.08 -7.27
CA HIS A 199 -33.72 -13.35 -7.12
C HIS A 199 -32.90 -12.06 -7.17
N LEU A 200 -31.81 -12.03 -6.40
CA LEU A 200 -30.87 -10.89 -6.35
C LEU A 200 -30.26 -10.57 -7.73
N GLU A 201 -30.17 -11.57 -8.60
CA GLU A 201 -29.60 -11.44 -9.94
C GLU A 201 -30.42 -10.51 -10.85
N HIS A 202 -31.70 -10.28 -10.54
CA HIS A 202 -32.54 -9.33 -11.28
C HIS A 202 -32.18 -7.87 -11.00
N VAL A 203 -31.52 -7.57 -9.87
CA VAL A 203 -31.22 -6.18 -9.47
C VAL A 203 -30.28 -5.52 -10.49
N ARG A 204 -29.22 -6.22 -10.92
CA ARG A 204 -28.25 -5.70 -11.89
C ARG A 204 -28.90 -5.26 -13.22
N PRO A 205 -29.65 -6.12 -13.96
CA PRO A 205 -30.29 -5.72 -15.21
C PRO A 205 -31.39 -4.68 -15.01
N MET A 206 -32.16 -4.73 -13.92
CA MET A 206 -33.17 -3.71 -13.61
C MET A 206 -32.52 -2.33 -13.40
N PHE A 207 -31.46 -2.27 -12.58
CA PHE A 207 -30.73 -1.04 -12.35
C PHE A 207 -30.04 -0.55 -13.62
N LYS A 208 -29.50 -1.45 -14.45
CA LYS A 208 -28.88 -1.10 -15.74
C LYS A 208 -29.83 -0.34 -16.68
N MET A 209 -31.13 -0.57 -16.58
CA MET A 209 -32.14 0.16 -17.36
C MET A 209 -32.58 1.48 -16.72
N ALA A 210 -32.52 1.59 -15.39
CA ALA A 210 -33.11 2.70 -14.65
C ALA A 210 -32.10 3.76 -14.14
N TRP A 211 -30.81 3.42 -14.10
CA TRP A 211 -29.80 4.28 -13.44
C TRP A 211 -29.66 5.67 -14.07
N THR A 212 -29.79 5.80 -15.40
CA THR A 212 -29.70 7.11 -16.05
C THR A 212 -30.86 8.05 -15.68
N PRO A 213 -32.15 7.63 -15.76
CA PRO A 213 -33.26 8.42 -15.21
C PRO A 213 -33.10 8.77 -13.73
N PHE A 214 -32.64 7.83 -12.90
CA PHE A 214 -32.43 8.07 -11.48
C PHE A 214 -31.34 9.12 -11.25
N LEU A 215 -30.19 8.99 -11.93
CA LEU A 215 -29.11 9.96 -11.84
C LEU A 215 -29.58 11.36 -12.25
N ALA A 216 -30.35 11.46 -13.34
CA ALA A 216 -30.91 12.73 -13.79
C ALA A 216 -31.88 13.33 -12.76
N ALA A 217 -32.83 12.53 -12.25
CA ALA A 217 -33.81 12.99 -11.27
C ALA A 217 -33.14 13.50 -9.98
N PHE A 218 -32.18 12.74 -9.43
CA PHE A 218 -31.46 13.15 -8.23
C PHE A 218 -30.58 14.38 -8.48
N SER A 219 -29.94 14.46 -9.65
CA SER A 219 -29.08 15.60 -9.99
C SER A 219 -29.88 16.89 -10.16
N VAL A 220 -31.02 16.84 -10.85
CA VAL A 220 -31.93 17.99 -11.01
C VAL A 220 -32.50 18.41 -9.65
N GLY A 221 -32.95 17.46 -8.83
CA GLY A 221 -33.43 17.75 -7.48
C GLY A 221 -32.37 18.43 -6.61
N LEU A 222 -31.12 17.99 -6.69
CA LEU A 222 -30.02 18.57 -5.91
C LEU A 222 -29.55 19.93 -6.45
N GLN A 223 -29.65 20.15 -7.77
CA GLN A 223 -29.27 21.40 -8.41
C GLN A 223 -30.31 22.50 -8.18
N ASP A 224 -31.57 22.24 -8.56
CA ASP A 224 -32.61 23.26 -8.71
C ASP A 224 -33.47 23.43 -7.46
N CYS A 225 -33.45 22.47 -6.52
CA CYS A 225 -34.17 22.56 -5.26
C CYS A 225 -33.25 22.96 -4.10
N ASP A 226 -33.70 23.91 -3.29
CA ASP A 226 -33.06 24.30 -2.03
C ASP A 226 -33.79 23.73 -0.79
N ASP A 227 -34.81 22.89 -1.01
CA ASP A 227 -35.51 22.19 0.07
C ASP A 227 -34.58 21.12 0.69
N PRO A 228 -34.34 21.17 2.02
CA PRO A 228 -33.43 20.24 2.70
C PRO A 228 -33.92 18.78 2.68
N GLU A 229 -35.23 18.55 2.69
CA GLU A 229 -35.81 17.20 2.65
C GLU A 229 -35.60 16.58 1.26
N ILE A 230 -35.86 17.35 0.19
CA ILE A 230 -35.62 16.92 -1.18
C ILE A 230 -34.13 16.67 -1.42
N ALA A 231 -33.26 17.55 -0.93
CA ALA A 231 -31.81 17.38 -1.02
C ALA A 231 -31.35 16.10 -0.30
N SER A 232 -31.85 15.84 0.91
CA SER A 232 -31.56 14.62 1.66
C SER A 232 -32.00 13.36 0.90
N LEU A 233 -33.21 13.34 0.34
CA LEU A 233 -33.72 12.22 -0.45
C LEU A 233 -32.89 11.98 -1.72
N CYS A 234 -32.46 13.05 -2.41
CA CYS A 234 -31.60 12.93 -3.59
C CYS A 234 -30.22 12.36 -3.22
N LEU A 235 -29.62 12.83 -2.12
CA LEU A 235 -28.34 12.33 -1.63
C LEU A 235 -28.42 10.86 -1.20
N ASP A 236 -29.48 10.46 -0.49
CA ASP A 236 -29.72 9.07 -0.15
C ASP A 236 -29.95 8.20 -1.38
N GLY A 237 -30.67 8.71 -2.38
CA GLY A 237 -30.85 8.06 -3.67
C GLY A 237 -29.53 7.79 -4.39
N ILE A 238 -28.65 8.80 -4.47
CA ILE A 238 -27.30 8.67 -5.04
C ILE A 238 -26.46 7.67 -4.23
N ARG A 239 -26.48 7.76 -2.90
CA ARG A 239 -25.75 6.82 -2.02
C ARG A 239 -26.19 5.37 -2.23
N CYS A 240 -27.50 5.12 -2.33
CA CYS A 240 -28.04 3.79 -2.59
C CYS A 240 -27.66 3.30 -3.99
N ALA A 241 -27.70 4.16 -4.99
CA ALA A 241 -27.31 3.85 -6.36
C ALA A 241 -25.81 3.47 -6.46
N ILE A 242 -24.93 4.20 -5.77
CA ILE A 242 -23.51 3.86 -5.64
C ILE A 242 -23.35 2.48 -4.98
N ARG A 243 -24.07 2.22 -3.88
CA ARG A 243 -24.01 0.94 -3.19
C ARG A 243 -24.42 -0.24 -4.09
N ILE A 244 -25.48 -0.09 -4.88
CA ILE A 244 -25.90 -1.09 -5.86
C ILE A 244 -24.81 -1.30 -6.91
N ALA A 245 -24.29 -0.21 -7.48
CA ALA A 245 -23.26 -0.28 -8.50
C ALA A 245 -21.97 -0.95 -7.98
N CYS A 246 -21.58 -0.67 -6.74
CA CYS A 246 -20.47 -1.30 -6.03
C CYS A 246 -20.67 -2.81 -5.86
N ILE A 247 -21.81 -3.24 -5.29
CA ILE A 247 -22.11 -4.66 -5.02
C ILE A 247 -22.13 -5.49 -6.32
N PHE A 248 -22.65 -4.93 -7.41
CA PHE A 248 -22.79 -5.63 -8.69
C PHE A 248 -21.65 -5.36 -9.68
N HIS A 249 -20.56 -4.71 -9.23
CA HIS A 249 -19.38 -4.38 -10.03
C HIS A 249 -19.73 -3.64 -11.34
N MET A 250 -20.62 -2.66 -11.25
CA MET A 250 -21.09 -1.83 -12.36
C MET A 250 -20.25 -0.55 -12.45
N THR A 251 -19.06 -0.66 -13.03
CA THR A 251 -18.03 0.41 -13.03
C THR A 251 -18.51 1.73 -13.62
N LEU A 252 -19.19 1.71 -14.78
CA LEU A 252 -19.64 2.92 -15.46
C LEU A 252 -20.65 3.70 -14.59
N GLU A 253 -21.62 2.97 -14.04
CA GLU A 253 -22.67 3.52 -13.20
C GLU A 253 -22.08 4.09 -11.90
N ARG A 254 -21.22 3.31 -11.24
CA ARG A 254 -20.54 3.73 -10.02
C ARG A 254 -19.77 5.03 -10.25
N ASP A 255 -18.92 5.07 -11.28
CA ASP A 255 -18.09 6.23 -11.60
C ASP A 255 -18.98 7.45 -11.90
N ALA A 256 -20.08 7.29 -12.65
CA ALA A 256 -21.01 8.39 -12.95
C ALA A 256 -21.69 8.97 -11.69
N TYR A 257 -22.18 8.13 -10.78
CA TYR A 257 -22.80 8.61 -9.54
C TYR A 257 -21.78 9.25 -8.60
N VAL A 258 -20.58 8.69 -8.46
CA VAL A 258 -19.53 9.28 -7.61
C VAL A 258 -19.06 10.62 -8.18
N GLN A 259 -18.89 10.74 -9.50
CA GLN A 259 -18.54 12.00 -10.16
C GLN A 259 -19.64 13.05 -10.00
N ALA A 260 -20.91 12.66 -10.10
CA ALA A 260 -22.02 13.56 -9.83
C ALA A 260 -21.96 14.08 -8.38
N LEU A 261 -21.79 13.18 -7.41
CA LEU A 261 -21.67 13.53 -6.00
C LEU A 261 -20.46 14.46 -5.75
N ALA A 262 -19.30 14.16 -6.34
CA ALA A 262 -18.11 15.00 -6.28
C ALA A 262 -18.38 16.41 -6.83
N ARG A 263 -19.03 16.52 -8.00
CA ARG A 263 -19.39 17.81 -8.60
C ARG A 263 -20.33 18.63 -7.70
N PHE A 264 -21.31 18.00 -7.07
CA PHE A 264 -22.25 18.67 -6.18
C PHE A 264 -21.63 19.12 -4.84
N THR A 265 -20.41 18.68 -4.50
CA THR A 265 -19.68 19.29 -3.38
C THR A 265 -19.28 20.74 -3.65
N LEU A 266 -19.22 21.15 -4.93
CA LEU A 266 -18.65 22.41 -5.43
C LEU A 266 -17.15 22.62 -5.13
N LEU A 267 -16.48 21.67 -4.48
CA LEU A 267 -15.05 21.77 -4.14
C LEU A 267 -14.13 21.57 -5.35
N THR A 268 -14.56 20.80 -6.34
CA THR A 268 -13.80 20.49 -7.56
C THR A 268 -14.31 21.26 -8.78
N ALA A 269 -15.34 22.09 -8.61
CA ALA A 269 -15.89 22.91 -9.67
C ALA A 269 -15.06 24.20 -9.81
N ASN A 270 -15.00 24.78 -11.01
CA ASN A 270 -14.47 26.13 -11.22
C ASN A 270 -15.38 27.23 -10.62
N SER A 271 -16.40 26.84 -9.86
CA SER A 271 -17.32 27.74 -9.18
C SER A 271 -16.65 28.34 -7.94
N PRO A 272 -16.87 29.61 -7.63
CA PRO A 272 -16.31 30.22 -6.43
C PRO A 272 -16.91 29.57 -5.18
N ILE A 273 -16.06 29.28 -4.18
CA ILE A 273 -16.44 28.71 -2.85
C ILE A 273 -17.57 29.52 -2.18
N THR A 274 -17.77 30.77 -2.58
CA THR A 274 -18.84 31.66 -2.12
C THR A 274 -20.26 31.19 -2.47
N GLU A 275 -20.43 30.21 -3.36
CA GLU A 275 -21.74 29.67 -3.75
C GLU A 275 -22.17 28.45 -2.91
N MET A 276 -21.35 27.99 -1.95
CA MET A 276 -21.67 26.83 -1.13
C MET A 276 -22.89 27.06 -0.22
N LYS A 277 -23.82 26.12 -0.24
CA LYS A 277 -25.01 26.03 0.62
C LYS A 277 -24.95 24.77 1.50
N ALA A 278 -25.86 24.66 2.48
CA ALA A 278 -25.98 23.49 3.36
C ALA A 278 -26.05 22.14 2.60
N LYS A 279 -26.78 22.08 1.48
CA LYS A 279 -26.85 20.87 0.64
C LYS A 279 -25.50 20.41 0.11
N ASN A 280 -24.57 21.33 -0.14
CA ASN A 280 -23.21 20.98 -0.59
C ASN A 280 -22.39 20.40 0.57
N ILE A 281 -22.58 20.88 1.80
CA ILE A 281 -21.99 20.31 3.01
C ILE A 281 -22.49 18.88 3.24
N ASP A 282 -23.79 18.67 3.09
CA ASP A 282 -24.38 17.32 3.22
C ASP A 282 -23.96 16.39 2.08
N THR A 283 -23.68 16.94 0.90
CA THR A 283 -23.04 16.21 -0.20
C THR A 283 -21.64 15.75 0.19
N ILE A 284 -20.82 16.61 0.82
CA ILE A 284 -19.48 16.25 1.32
C ILE A 284 -19.57 15.13 2.36
N LYS A 285 -20.49 15.25 3.34
CA LYS A 285 -20.72 14.19 4.35
C LYS A 285 -21.16 12.87 3.71
N THR A 286 -22.00 12.94 2.69
CA THR A 286 -22.45 11.76 1.93
C THR A 286 -21.29 11.10 1.19
N LEU A 287 -20.43 11.89 0.53
CA LEU A 287 -19.23 11.41 -0.15
C LEU A 287 -18.26 10.70 0.81
N ILE A 288 -18.01 11.29 1.98
CA ILE A 288 -17.18 10.70 3.05
C ILE A 288 -17.82 9.40 3.57
N THR A 289 -19.15 9.37 3.71
CA THR A 289 -19.88 8.16 4.13
C THR A 289 -19.71 7.05 3.12
N VAL A 290 -19.85 7.34 1.82
CA VAL A 290 -19.60 6.39 0.73
C VAL A 290 -18.17 5.85 0.78
N ALA A 291 -17.17 6.71 0.98
CA ALA A 291 -15.77 6.29 1.12
C ALA A 291 -15.59 5.28 2.28
N HIS A 292 -16.33 5.46 3.38
CA HIS A 292 -16.26 4.59 4.53
C HIS A 292 -17.01 3.26 4.36
N THR A 293 -18.21 3.29 3.77
CA THR A 293 -19.08 2.10 3.64
C THR A 293 -18.76 1.22 2.42
N ASP A 294 -18.23 1.84 1.37
CA ASP A 294 -18.06 1.23 0.05
C ASP A 294 -16.61 1.18 -0.42
N GLY A 295 -15.65 1.58 0.42
CA GLY A 295 -14.23 1.73 0.08
C GLY A 295 -13.60 0.56 -0.70
N ASN A 296 -13.99 -0.68 -0.39
CA ASN A 296 -13.48 -1.87 -1.07
C ASN A 296 -13.95 -2.02 -2.54
N TYR A 297 -15.00 -1.30 -2.93
CA TYR A 297 -15.66 -1.46 -4.23
C TYR A 297 -15.56 -0.21 -5.12
N LEU A 298 -14.91 0.85 -4.63
CA LEU A 298 -14.83 2.13 -5.32
C LEU A 298 -13.88 2.14 -6.52
N GLY A 299 -12.83 1.32 -6.54
CA GLY A 299 -11.88 1.25 -7.65
C GLY A 299 -11.38 2.64 -8.09
N SER A 300 -11.51 2.96 -9.38
CA SER A 300 -11.15 4.25 -9.99
C SER A 300 -11.85 5.46 -9.35
N SER A 301 -13.05 5.28 -8.79
CA SER A 301 -13.81 6.38 -8.17
C SER A 301 -13.12 6.95 -6.91
N TRP A 302 -12.13 6.25 -6.35
CA TRP A 302 -11.29 6.81 -5.28
C TRP A 302 -10.63 8.13 -5.67
N LEU A 303 -10.29 8.32 -6.95
CA LEU A 303 -9.66 9.54 -7.44
C LEU A 303 -10.55 10.77 -7.21
N ASP A 304 -11.83 10.68 -7.56
CA ASP A 304 -12.79 11.78 -7.38
C ASP A 304 -12.98 12.12 -5.90
N ILE A 305 -13.06 11.10 -5.05
CA ILE A 305 -13.21 11.28 -3.59
C ILE A 305 -11.97 11.95 -2.98
N VAL A 306 -10.77 11.45 -3.29
CA VAL A 306 -9.53 12.00 -2.73
C VAL A 306 -9.29 13.43 -3.23
N LYS A 307 -9.66 13.75 -4.48
CA LYS A 307 -9.67 15.13 -4.99
C LYS A 307 -10.59 16.02 -4.17
N CYS A 308 -11.83 15.60 -3.91
CA CYS A 308 -12.74 16.35 -3.05
C CYS A 308 -12.17 16.57 -1.64
N ILE A 309 -11.55 15.55 -1.03
CA ILE A 309 -10.93 15.67 0.31
C ILE A 309 -9.77 16.68 0.30
N SER A 310 -8.92 16.63 -0.73
CA SER A 310 -7.82 17.60 -0.90
C SER A 310 -8.32 19.03 -1.06
N GLN A 311 -9.40 19.24 -1.81
CA GLN A 311 -10.00 20.56 -2.00
C GLN A 311 -10.78 21.03 -0.76
N LEU A 312 -11.38 20.11 0.00
CA LEU A 312 -11.99 20.39 1.29
C LEU A 312 -10.96 20.96 2.27
N GLU A 313 -9.78 20.34 2.35
CA GLU A 313 -8.69 20.83 3.19
C GLU A 313 -8.21 22.23 2.77
N LEU A 314 -8.13 22.49 1.45
CA LEU A 314 -7.79 23.82 0.95
C LEU A 314 -8.82 24.87 1.40
N ALA A 315 -10.11 24.54 1.28
CA ALA A 315 -11.19 25.43 1.70
C ALA A 315 -11.13 25.72 3.21
N GLN A 316 -10.82 24.72 4.04
CA GLN A 316 -10.68 24.87 5.49
C GLN A 316 -9.46 25.74 5.87
N LEU A 317 -8.33 25.61 5.18
CA LEU A 317 -7.17 26.48 5.37
C LEU A 317 -7.48 27.94 5.06
N ILE A 318 -8.18 28.19 3.95
CA ILE A 318 -8.61 29.54 3.56
C ILE A 318 -9.57 30.12 4.61
N GLY A 319 -10.53 29.31 5.09
CA GLY A 319 -11.53 29.71 6.08
C GLY A 319 -10.97 30.03 7.47
N THR A 320 -9.93 29.33 7.89
CA THR A 320 -9.29 29.52 9.21
C THR A 320 -8.20 30.58 9.20
N GLY A 321 -7.77 31.06 8.03
CA GLY A 321 -6.70 32.06 7.88
C GLY A 321 -5.31 31.54 8.30
N VAL A 322 -5.17 30.24 8.53
CA VAL A 322 -3.91 29.59 8.92
C VAL A 322 -3.11 29.33 7.65
N ARG A 323 -1.96 29.97 7.51
CA ARG A 323 -0.99 29.64 6.45
C ARG A 323 -0.49 28.22 6.68
N PRO A 324 -0.23 27.42 5.63
CA PRO A 324 0.58 26.22 5.77
C PRO A 324 1.98 26.64 6.25
N GLN A 325 2.19 26.61 7.57
CA GLN A 325 3.48 26.88 8.18
C GLN A 325 4.35 25.66 7.96
N PHE A 326 5.30 25.81 7.05
CA PHE A 326 6.42 24.90 6.89
C PHE A 326 7.08 24.69 8.25
N ILE A 327 7.26 23.43 8.65
CA ILE A 327 8.11 23.03 9.76
C ILE A 327 9.56 23.15 9.28
N SER A 328 10.06 24.37 9.13
CA SER A 328 11.48 24.70 8.92
C SER A 328 11.75 26.09 9.51
N GLY A 329 12.87 26.22 10.24
CA GLY A 329 13.22 27.36 11.10
C GLY A 329 13.33 28.75 10.45
N PRO A 330 13.70 29.79 11.24
CA PRO A 330 13.39 31.18 10.92
C PRO A 330 14.35 31.76 9.88
N ARG A 331 13.83 32.18 8.71
CA ARG A 331 14.54 33.14 7.84
C ARG A 331 13.61 34.19 7.21
N SER A 332 13.87 35.43 7.64
CA SER A 332 13.86 36.73 6.94
C SER A 332 12.68 37.12 6.03
N HIS A 333 12.02 38.19 6.46
CA HIS A 333 11.11 39.06 5.74
C HIS A 333 11.52 39.36 4.29
N HIS A 334 10.71 38.92 3.32
CA HIS A 334 10.51 39.63 2.07
C HIS A 334 9.02 39.90 1.87
N HIS A 335 8.67 41.18 1.92
CA HIS A 335 7.38 41.71 1.53
C HIS A 335 7.32 41.75 0.00
N GLU A 336 6.67 40.77 -0.63
CA GLU A 336 6.16 40.92 -1.98
C GLU A 336 4.63 40.76 -1.99
N HIS A 337 3.98 41.59 -2.82
CA HIS A 337 2.54 41.71 -2.95
C HIS A 337 1.92 40.38 -3.42
N ASP A 338 1.20 39.73 -2.51
CA ASP A 338 0.51 38.46 -2.73
C ASP A 338 -0.84 38.65 -3.48
N PRO A 339 -1.04 38.03 -4.67
CA PRO A 339 -2.31 38.09 -5.41
C PRO A 339 -3.46 37.33 -4.74
N LEU A 340 -3.19 36.50 -3.72
CA LEU A 340 -4.18 35.65 -3.04
C LEU A 340 -4.78 36.26 -1.78
N LYS A 341 -4.68 37.58 -1.58
CA LYS A 341 -5.55 38.28 -0.63
C LYS A 341 -7.00 38.27 -1.14
N LEU A 342 -7.66 37.11 -1.08
CA LEU A 342 -9.06 37.08 -0.71
C LEU A 342 -9.11 37.71 0.68
N ASN A 343 -9.46 39.00 0.73
CA ASN A 343 -9.74 39.69 1.98
C ASN A 343 -10.90 38.91 2.63
N LEU A 344 -10.56 37.99 3.54
CA LEU A 344 -11.54 37.19 4.28
C LEU A 344 -12.48 38.11 5.08
N SER A 345 -12.07 39.35 5.35
CA SER A 345 -12.89 40.43 5.91
C SER A 345 -14.03 40.90 5.00
N LEU A 346 -13.98 40.63 3.69
CA LEU A 346 -14.98 41.02 2.68
C LEU A 346 -15.91 39.86 2.27
N LEU A 347 -15.70 38.63 2.75
CA LEU A 347 -16.61 37.52 2.50
C LEU A 347 -17.90 37.67 3.32
N ASP A 348 -19.03 37.41 2.67
CA ASP A 348 -20.37 37.46 3.25
C ASP A 348 -20.47 36.56 4.50
N PRO A 349 -21.12 36.96 5.60
CA PRO A 349 -21.17 36.17 6.83
C PRO A 349 -21.71 34.74 6.65
N SER A 350 -22.68 34.56 5.74
CA SER A 350 -23.25 33.25 5.36
C SER A 350 -22.21 32.31 4.73
N VAL A 351 -21.28 32.85 3.94
CA VAL A 351 -20.19 32.08 3.34
C VAL A 351 -19.17 31.68 4.40
N LYS A 352 -18.87 32.56 5.37
CA LYS A 352 -18.00 32.23 6.51
C LYS A 352 -18.60 31.14 7.38
N GLU A 353 -19.91 31.17 7.62
CA GLU A 353 -20.61 30.14 8.38
C GLU A 353 -20.56 28.79 7.64
N SER A 354 -20.83 28.79 6.34
CA SER A 354 -20.77 27.57 5.50
C SER A 354 -19.36 26.96 5.43
N ILE A 355 -18.31 27.78 5.35
CA ILE A 355 -16.90 27.32 5.44
C ILE A 355 -16.52 26.92 6.88
N GLY A 356 -17.15 27.52 7.89
CA GLY A 356 -17.02 27.09 9.28
C GLY A 356 -17.59 25.70 9.51
N GLU A 357 -18.72 25.36 8.88
CA GLU A 357 -19.35 24.04 8.96
C GLU A 357 -18.52 22.94 8.27
N THR A 358 -17.88 23.23 7.12
CA THR A 358 -16.93 22.27 6.52
C THR A 358 -15.74 22.01 7.44
N SER A 359 -15.35 22.99 8.25
CA SER A 359 -14.30 22.89 9.27
C SER A 359 -14.78 22.28 10.60
N SER A 360 -16.03 21.79 10.66
CA SER A 360 -16.57 21.19 11.89
C SER A 360 -15.76 19.96 12.30
N GLN A 361 -15.60 19.77 13.61
CA GLN A 361 -14.88 18.64 14.18
C GLN A 361 -15.38 17.29 13.66
N SER A 362 -16.68 17.19 13.39
CA SER A 362 -17.29 15.98 12.84
C SER A 362 -16.76 15.61 11.45
N VAL A 363 -16.61 16.60 10.56
CA VAL A 363 -16.11 16.42 9.19
C VAL A 363 -14.61 16.11 9.21
N VAL A 364 -13.83 16.86 9.98
CA VAL A 364 -12.38 16.64 10.14
C VAL A 364 -12.10 15.22 10.64
N VAL A 365 -12.80 14.76 11.68
CA VAL A 365 -12.66 13.40 12.21
C VAL A 365 -13.12 12.36 11.18
N ALA A 366 -14.15 12.63 10.40
CA ALA A 366 -14.62 11.69 9.38
C ALA A 366 -13.63 11.54 8.22
N VAL A 367 -12.97 12.63 7.81
CA VAL A 367 -11.87 12.60 6.82
C VAL A 367 -10.67 11.82 7.37
N ASP A 368 -10.24 12.10 8.60
CA ASP A 368 -9.12 11.37 9.21
C ASP A 368 -9.39 9.85 9.34
N ARG A 369 -10.65 9.48 9.60
CA ARG A 369 -11.11 8.09 9.61
C ARG A 369 -11.01 7.37 8.26
N ILE A 370 -10.95 8.10 7.13
CA ILE A 370 -10.68 7.49 5.82
C ILE A 370 -9.22 7.05 5.77
N PHE A 371 -8.29 7.94 6.12
CA PHE A 371 -6.85 7.65 6.06
C PHE A 371 -6.42 6.60 7.10
N THR A 372 -6.84 6.73 8.35
CA THR A 372 -6.59 5.71 9.40
C THR A 372 -7.34 4.40 9.10
N GLY A 373 -8.51 4.51 8.46
CA GLY A 373 -9.31 3.38 7.98
C GLY A 373 -8.74 2.63 6.78
N SER A 374 -7.69 3.15 6.13
CA SER A 374 -7.03 2.49 5.00
C SER A 374 -6.56 1.07 5.32
N THR A 375 -6.25 0.77 6.59
CA THR A 375 -5.89 -0.57 7.09
C THR A 375 -7.01 -1.61 6.95
N ARG A 376 -8.28 -1.16 6.87
CA ARG A 376 -9.45 -2.02 6.67
C ARG A 376 -9.77 -2.31 5.21
N LEU A 377 -9.14 -1.58 4.28
CA LEU A 377 -9.28 -1.85 2.86
C LEU A 377 -8.68 -3.23 2.53
N ASP A 378 -9.28 -3.95 1.60
CA ASP A 378 -8.69 -5.18 1.10
C ASP A 378 -7.45 -4.91 0.23
N GLY A 379 -6.80 -5.98 -0.24
CA GLY A 379 -5.53 -5.89 -0.98
C GLY A 379 -5.62 -5.20 -2.34
N ASP A 380 -6.79 -5.17 -2.98
CA ASP A 380 -6.98 -4.50 -4.27
C ASP A 380 -7.40 -3.04 -4.05
N ALA A 381 -8.36 -2.82 -3.16
CA ALA A 381 -8.89 -1.50 -2.87
C ALA A 381 -7.85 -0.54 -2.28
N ILE A 382 -6.94 -1.02 -1.44
CA ILE A 382 -5.85 -0.19 -0.90
C ILE A 382 -4.90 0.29 -2.01
N VAL A 383 -4.67 -0.52 -3.04
CA VAL A 383 -3.80 -0.15 -4.16
C VAL A 383 -4.48 0.95 -4.99
N ASP A 384 -5.78 0.85 -5.25
CA ASP A 384 -6.53 1.87 -5.97
C ASP A 384 -6.62 3.19 -5.17
N PHE A 385 -6.81 3.10 -3.85
CA PHE A 385 -6.75 4.25 -2.95
C PHE A 385 -5.40 4.95 -2.97
N VAL A 386 -4.30 4.20 -2.87
CA VAL A 386 -2.93 4.75 -2.91
C VAL A 386 -2.61 5.38 -4.27
N LYS A 387 -3.03 4.76 -5.38
CA LYS A 387 -2.89 5.35 -6.73
C LYS A 387 -3.61 6.69 -6.84
N ALA A 388 -4.86 6.74 -6.39
CA ALA A 388 -5.64 7.97 -6.37
C ALA A 388 -4.94 9.06 -5.57
N LEU A 389 -4.45 8.74 -4.37
CA LEU A 389 -3.76 9.70 -3.52
C LEU A 389 -2.42 10.18 -4.09
N CYS A 390 -1.61 9.28 -4.67
CA CYS A 390 -0.39 9.65 -5.36
C CYS A 390 -0.65 10.58 -6.55
N GLN A 391 -1.74 10.37 -7.30
CA GLN A 391 -2.12 11.27 -8.38
C GLN A 391 -2.51 12.65 -7.84
N VAL A 392 -3.36 12.72 -6.81
CA VAL A 392 -3.77 13.99 -6.21
C VAL A 392 -2.58 14.74 -5.62
N SER A 393 -1.64 14.03 -4.99
CA SER A 393 -0.39 14.63 -4.51
C SER A 393 0.44 15.22 -5.66
N LEU A 394 0.55 14.57 -6.81
CA LEU A 394 1.26 15.15 -7.95
C LEU A 394 0.54 16.39 -8.49
N ASP A 395 -0.79 16.36 -8.54
CA ASP A 395 -1.60 17.51 -8.95
C ASP A 395 -1.38 18.70 -7.99
N GLU A 396 -1.36 18.47 -6.67
CA GLU A 396 -1.09 19.49 -5.64
C GLU A 396 0.31 20.12 -5.74
N LEU A 397 1.32 19.31 -6.06
CA LEU A 397 2.71 19.75 -6.13
C LEU A 397 3.05 20.44 -7.47
N ALA A 398 2.22 20.28 -8.49
CA ALA A 398 2.41 20.89 -9.81
C ALA A 398 2.08 22.39 -9.84
N TYR A 399 1.38 22.92 -8.83
CA TYR A 399 1.04 24.35 -8.74
C TYR A 399 2.27 25.18 -8.37
N ALA A 400 2.89 25.81 -9.38
CA ALA A 400 4.16 26.52 -9.25
C ALA A 400 4.16 27.71 -8.27
N SER A 401 3.01 28.38 -8.07
CA SER A 401 2.94 29.54 -7.18
C SER A 401 2.80 29.16 -5.71
N HIS A 402 2.07 28.09 -5.39
CA HIS A 402 1.78 27.65 -4.03
C HIS A 402 1.59 26.12 -3.98
N PRO A 403 2.68 25.33 -4.01
CA PRO A 403 2.57 23.88 -3.94
C PRO A 403 2.02 23.45 -2.59
N ARG A 404 1.07 22.51 -2.59
CA ARG A 404 0.52 21.92 -1.36
C ARG A 404 1.10 20.53 -1.15
N MET A 405 1.41 20.22 0.11
CA MET A 405 1.98 18.92 0.50
C MET A 405 0.99 18.05 1.29
N PHE A 406 -0.29 18.42 1.34
CA PHE A 406 -1.31 17.71 2.13
C PHE A 406 -1.36 16.22 1.76
N SER A 407 -1.54 15.89 0.48
CA SER A 407 -1.62 14.50 0.05
C SER A 407 -0.28 13.79 0.18
N LEU A 408 0.85 14.50 0.05
CA LEU A 408 2.18 13.93 0.28
C LEU A 408 2.37 13.53 1.76
N GLN A 409 1.93 14.36 2.71
CA GLN A 409 1.94 14.02 4.13
C GLN A 409 1.06 12.81 4.42
N LYS A 410 -0.15 12.77 3.84
CA LYS A 410 -1.06 11.62 3.98
C LYS A 410 -0.45 10.34 3.39
N ILE A 411 0.28 10.42 2.28
CA ILE A 411 1.02 9.28 1.73
C ILE A 411 1.98 8.68 2.77
N VAL A 412 2.71 9.52 3.52
CA VAL A 412 3.63 9.05 4.57
C VAL A 412 2.88 8.35 5.70
N GLU A 413 1.78 8.95 6.18
CA GLU A 413 0.94 8.36 7.23
C GLU A 413 0.38 6.99 6.82
N ILE A 414 -0.20 6.89 5.62
CA ILE A 414 -0.81 5.66 5.11
C ILE A 414 0.25 4.59 4.85
N SER A 415 1.45 5.00 4.40
CA SER A 415 2.60 4.11 4.27
C SER A 415 2.93 3.48 5.62
N TYR A 416 2.97 4.27 6.69
CA TYR A 416 3.21 3.78 8.04
C TYR A 416 2.10 2.82 8.50
N TYR A 417 0.83 3.20 8.36
CA TYR A 417 -0.30 2.38 8.79
C TYR A 417 -0.39 1.02 8.07
N ASN A 418 -0.02 0.97 6.79
CA ASN A 418 -0.19 -0.22 5.95
C ASN A 418 1.09 -1.06 5.81
N MET A 419 2.23 -0.61 6.36
CA MET A 419 3.49 -1.35 6.32
C MET A 419 3.40 -2.74 7.00
N GLY A 420 2.41 -2.96 7.86
CA GLY A 420 2.14 -4.24 8.54
C GLY A 420 1.25 -5.21 7.76
N ARG A 421 0.84 -4.87 6.53
CA ARG A 421 0.09 -5.79 5.67
C ARG A 421 0.95 -6.97 5.22
N ILE A 422 0.28 -8.04 4.79
CA ILE A 422 0.94 -9.19 4.16
C ILE A 422 1.82 -8.72 2.99
N ARG A 423 2.96 -9.37 2.80
CA ARG A 423 4.00 -8.87 1.88
C ARG A 423 3.51 -8.66 0.45
N LEU A 424 2.66 -9.56 -0.05
CA LEU A 424 2.13 -9.46 -1.41
C LEU A 424 1.30 -8.18 -1.63
N GLN A 425 0.51 -7.78 -0.63
CA GLN A 425 -0.25 -6.53 -0.67
C GLN A 425 0.69 -5.33 -0.53
N TRP A 426 1.63 -5.39 0.41
CA TRP A 426 2.58 -4.32 0.64
C TRP A 426 3.46 -4.05 -0.59
N SER A 427 3.95 -5.08 -1.27
CA SER A 427 4.76 -4.94 -2.49
C SER A 427 4.01 -4.16 -3.58
N ARG A 428 2.72 -4.47 -3.81
CA ARG A 428 1.88 -3.73 -4.76
C ARG A 428 1.64 -2.28 -4.35
N ILE A 429 1.45 -2.02 -3.06
CA ILE A 429 1.34 -0.65 -2.52
C ILE A 429 2.66 0.10 -2.74
N TRP A 430 3.79 -0.51 -2.36
CA TRP A 430 5.12 0.09 -2.45
C TRP A 430 5.56 0.35 -3.89
N GLN A 431 5.12 -0.47 -4.85
CA GLN A 431 5.38 -0.20 -6.26
C GLN A 431 4.85 1.18 -6.68
N VAL A 432 3.64 1.54 -6.22
CA VAL A 432 3.03 2.85 -6.49
C VAL A 432 3.73 3.95 -5.69
N LEU A 433 3.93 3.73 -4.39
CA LEU A 433 4.55 4.70 -3.49
C LEU A 433 6.01 5.00 -3.87
N GLY A 434 6.81 3.99 -4.16
CA GLY A 434 8.20 4.13 -4.55
C GLY A 434 8.36 4.89 -5.85
N GLU A 435 7.49 4.67 -6.84
CA GLU A 435 7.47 5.49 -8.06
C GLU A 435 7.09 6.96 -7.75
N HIS A 436 6.15 7.17 -6.84
CA HIS A 436 5.78 8.51 -6.40
C HIS A 436 6.95 9.22 -5.68
N PHE A 437 7.62 8.55 -4.72
CA PHE A 437 8.80 9.09 -4.04
C PHE A 437 9.96 9.39 -5.01
N ASN A 438 10.15 8.58 -6.06
CA ASN A 438 11.13 8.89 -7.12
C ASN A 438 10.82 10.22 -7.80
N LYS A 439 9.55 10.47 -8.16
CA LYS A 439 9.11 11.71 -8.82
C LYS A 439 9.24 12.92 -7.88
N VAL A 440 8.74 12.80 -6.65
CA VAL A 440 8.72 13.91 -5.68
C VAL A 440 10.12 14.21 -5.12
N GLY A 441 10.95 13.20 -4.87
CA GLY A 441 12.34 13.39 -4.44
C GLY A 441 13.23 14.04 -5.50
N CYS A 442 12.80 14.07 -6.76
CA CYS A 442 13.44 14.80 -7.86
C CYS A 442 12.71 16.10 -8.22
N ASN A 443 11.81 16.60 -7.38
CA ASN A 443 11.11 17.85 -7.62
C ASN A 443 12.12 19.03 -7.67
N PRO A 444 11.92 20.03 -8.56
CA PRO A 444 12.75 21.23 -8.61
C PRO A 444 12.75 22.06 -7.31
N SER A 445 11.67 22.02 -6.53
CA SER A 445 11.61 22.64 -5.22
C SER A 445 12.40 21.80 -4.21
N GLU A 446 13.44 22.39 -3.64
CA GLU A 446 14.26 21.73 -2.62
C GLU A 446 13.43 21.38 -1.37
N ASP A 447 12.47 22.21 -0.96
CA ASP A 447 11.63 21.93 0.21
C ASP A 447 10.79 20.66 0.03
N ILE A 448 10.18 20.48 -1.16
CA ILE A 448 9.38 19.30 -1.50
C ILE A 448 10.28 18.06 -1.57
N ALA A 449 11.41 18.16 -2.26
CA ALA A 449 12.36 17.06 -2.39
C ALA A 449 12.94 16.66 -1.03
N PHE A 450 13.28 17.64 -0.18
CA PHE A 450 13.79 17.43 1.16
C PHE A 450 12.77 16.70 2.04
N PHE A 451 11.51 17.15 2.05
CA PHE A 451 10.44 16.48 2.77
C PHE A 451 10.26 15.03 2.31
N ALA A 452 10.30 14.78 1.00
CA ALA A 452 10.16 13.43 0.45
C ALA A 452 11.33 12.52 0.84
N VAL A 453 12.58 13.01 0.78
CA VAL A 453 13.77 12.25 1.18
C VAL A 453 13.77 11.96 2.68
N ASP A 454 13.41 12.93 3.53
CA ASP A 454 13.30 12.69 4.97
C ASP A 454 12.18 11.71 5.31
N SER A 455 11.03 11.82 4.65
CA SER A 455 9.92 10.88 4.82
C SER A 455 10.31 9.46 4.41
N LEU A 456 11.02 9.32 3.28
CA LEU A 456 11.57 8.04 2.84
C LEU A 456 12.55 7.47 3.86
N ARG A 457 13.38 8.32 4.48
CA ARG A 457 14.30 7.92 5.57
C ARG A 457 13.55 7.38 6.79
N GLN A 458 12.52 8.09 7.25
CA GLN A 458 11.71 7.66 8.39
C GLN A 458 11.03 6.31 8.13
N LEU A 459 10.42 6.15 6.95
CA LEU A 459 9.79 4.90 6.54
C LEU A 459 10.82 3.75 6.41
N SER A 460 11.99 4.04 5.85
CA SER A 460 13.06 3.05 5.66
C SER A 460 13.63 2.55 6.99
N MET A 461 13.85 3.45 7.94
CA MET A 461 14.28 3.07 9.29
C MET A 461 13.29 2.12 9.95
N LYS A 462 11.99 2.42 9.87
CA LYS A 462 10.93 1.55 10.39
C LYS A 462 10.75 0.25 9.63
N PHE A 463 10.99 0.25 8.33
CA PHE A 463 10.93 -0.96 7.52
C PHE A 463 12.10 -1.91 7.83
N ILE A 464 13.31 -1.37 7.96
CA ILE A 464 14.52 -2.16 8.26
C ILE A 464 14.43 -2.78 9.67
N GLU A 465 13.85 -2.08 10.66
CA GLU A 465 13.60 -2.61 12.01
C GLU A 465 12.81 -3.94 12.02
N LYS A 466 12.01 -4.23 10.99
CA LYS A 466 11.26 -5.51 10.88
C LYS A 466 12.15 -6.71 10.53
N GLY A 467 13.35 -6.45 10.03
CA GLY A 467 14.30 -7.46 9.56
C GLY A 467 13.87 -8.18 8.27
N GLU A 468 14.83 -8.86 7.67
CA GLU A 468 14.66 -9.61 6.43
C GLU A 468 15.32 -10.99 6.58
N PHE A 469 14.66 -12.05 6.09
CA PHE A 469 15.25 -13.39 6.06
C PHE A 469 16.27 -13.52 4.92
N ALA A 470 17.16 -14.51 5.01
CA ALA A 470 18.10 -14.79 3.94
C ALA A 470 17.37 -15.07 2.60
N ASN A 471 18.01 -14.69 1.49
CA ASN A 471 17.53 -14.86 0.11
C ASN A 471 16.30 -14.02 -0.29
N PHE A 472 15.77 -13.17 0.59
CA PHE A 472 14.74 -12.18 0.24
C PHE A 472 15.36 -10.84 -0.17
N ARG A 473 14.63 -10.03 -0.95
CA ARG A 473 15.15 -8.77 -1.53
C ARG A 473 14.27 -7.54 -1.29
N PHE A 474 13.42 -7.55 -0.27
CA PHE A 474 12.51 -6.44 -0.01
C PHE A 474 13.22 -5.15 0.37
N GLN A 475 14.26 -5.21 1.20
CA GLN A 475 15.00 -4.02 1.58
C GLN A 475 15.66 -3.37 0.36
N LYS A 476 16.13 -4.18 -0.60
CA LYS A 476 16.67 -3.68 -1.86
C LYS A 476 15.64 -2.85 -2.64
N ASP A 477 14.44 -3.39 -2.85
CA ASP A 477 13.37 -2.67 -3.56
C ASP A 477 12.87 -1.45 -2.78
N PHE A 478 12.87 -1.53 -1.45
CA PHE A 478 12.49 -0.43 -0.56
C PHE A 478 13.46 0.76 -0.62
N LEU A 479 14.77 0.48 -0.65
CA LEU A 479 15.82 1.50 -0.62
C LEU A 479 16.20 2.04 -2.01
N ARG A 480 15.73 1.39 -3.08
CA ARG A 480 15.96 1.81 -4.47
C ARG A 480 15.65 3.30 -4.76
N PRO A 481 14.65 3.94 -4.14
CA PRO A 481 14.40 5.36 -4.39
C PRO A 481 15.56 6.28 -3.97
N PHE A 482 16.36 5.95 -2.96
CA PHE A 482 17.55 6.76 -2.62
C PHE A 482 18.57 6.79 -3.75
N GLU A 483 18.82 5.63 -4.37
CA GLU A 483 19.70 5.52 -5.53
C GLU A 483 19.17 6.33 -6.72
N HIS A 484 17.86 6.26 -6.97
CA HIS A 484 17.22 7.02 -8.03
C HIS A 484 17.37 8.54 -7.82
N ILE A 485 17.07 9.03 -6.61
CA ILE A 485 17.12 10.45 -6.27
C ILE A 485 18.56 10.96 -6.32
N MET A 486 19.52 10.23 -5.75
CA MET A 486 20.95 10.59 -5.80
C MET A 486 21.43 10.76 -7.24
N LYS A 487 21.02 9.87 -8.14
CA LYS A 487 21.42 9.90 -9.55
C LYS A 487 20.76 11.01 -10.37
N LYS A 488 19.51 11.38 -10.04
CA LYS A 488 18.67 12.25 -10.88
C LYS A 488 18.56 13.68 -10.37
N ASN A 489 18.72 13.91 -9.07
CA ASN A 489 18.57 15.23 -8.48
C ASN A 489 19.85 16.08 -8.64
N ARG A 490 19.68 17.31 -9.14
CA ARG A 490 20.79 18.23 -9.43
C ARG A 490 21.18 19.11 -8.24
N SER A 491 20.33 19.24 -7.23
CA SER A 491 20.63 20.00 -6.02
C SER A 491 21.64 19.25 -5.16
N SER A 492 22.78 19.89 -4.86
CA SER A 492 23.78 19.35 -3.94
C SER A 492 23.19 19.18 -2.53
N THR A 493 22.34 20.10 -2.08
CA THR A 493 21.62 20.01 -0.80
C THR A 493 20.83 18.70 -0.68
N ILE A 494 20.10 18.31 -1.74
CA ILE A 494 19.29 17.08 -1.72
C ILE A 494 20.17 15.84 -1.83
N ARG A 495 21.24 15.87 -2.62
CA ARG A 495 22.20 14.76 -2.69
C ARG A 495 22.91 14.53 -1.36
N ASP A 496 23.35 15.60 -0.68
CA ASP A 496 23.89 15.55 0.68
C ASP A 496 22.88 14.95 1.66
N MET A 497 21.61 15.38 1.60
CA MET A 497 20.54 14.83 2.43
C MET A 497 20.35 13.32 2.20
N VAL A 498 20.39 12.84 0.94
CA VAL A 498 20.32 11.40 0.63
C VAL A 498 21.48 10.63 1.26
N VAL A 499 22.71 11.13 1.14
CA VAL A 499 23.89 10.48 1.74
C VAL A 499 23.79 10.47 3.27
N ARG A 500 23.33 11.56 3.91
CA ARG A 500 23.06 11.61 5.35
C ARG A 500 22.02 10.59 5.79
N CYS A 501 20.93 10.46 5.03
CA CYS A 501 19.88 9.47 5.31
C CYS A 501 20.46 8.05 5.31
N VAL A 502 21.21 7.70 4.27
CA VAL A 502 21.82 6.38 4.13
C VAL A 502 22.88 6.13 5.20
N ALA A 503 23.74 7.10 5.50
CA ALA A 503 24.73 7.00 6.56
C ALA A 503 24.08 6.81 7.94
N GLN A 504 22.97 7.49 8.22
CA GLN A 504 22.21 7.29 9.45
C GLN A 504 21.64 5.87 9.55
N MET A 505 21.13 5.31 8.45
CA MET A 505 20.63 3.92 8.42
C MET A 505 21.74 2.93 8.72
N VAL A 506 22.91 3.08 8.10
CA VAL A 506 24.10 2.25 8.40
C VAL A 506 24.44 2.34 9.88
N ASN A 507 24.53 3.55 10.43
CA ASN A 507 24.91 3.76 11.82
C ASN A 507 23.91 3.20 12.84
N SER A 508 22.62 3.21 12.50
CA SER A 508 21.56 2.84 13.45
C SER A 508 21.08 1.40 13.29
N GLN A 509 21.13 0.85 12.07
CA GLN A 509 20.45 -0.38 11.69
C GLN A 509 21.34 -1.40 10.98
N ALA A 510 22.68 -1.25 10.98
CA ALA A 510 23.61 -2.18 10.29
C ALA A 510 23.31 -3.68 10.50
N HIS A 511 22.94 -4.09 11.70
CA HIS A 511 22.63 -5.48 12.04
C HIS A 511 21.34 -6.02 11.40
N ASN A 512 20.40 -5.14 11.04
CA ASN A 512 19.12 -5.47 10.41
C ASN A 512 19.16 -5.34 8.88
N ILE A 513 20.16 -4.66 8.34
CA ILE A 513 20.33 -4.52 6.88
C ILE A 513 20.81 -5.85 6.31
N ARG A 514 20.15 -6.30 5.24
CA ARG A 514 20.38 -7.53 4.47
C ARG A 514 20.51 -7.17 2.99
N SER A 515 19.51 -7.44 2.15
CA SER A 515 19.56 -7.11 0.72
C SER A 515 19.72 -5.61 0.42
N GLY A 516 19.40 -4.75 1.40
CA GLY A 516 19.56 -3.30 1.31
C GLY A 516 21.01 -2.82 1.17
N TRP A 517 22.01 -3.63 1.56
CA TRP A 517 23.43 -3.26 1.45
C TRP A 517 23.83 -2.89 0.02
N LYS A 518 23.25 -3.55 -0.98
CA LYS A 518 23.50 -3.26 -2.39
C LYS A 518 23.14 -1.82 -2.77
N ASN A 519 21.98 -1.33 -2.33
CA ASN A 519 21.57 0.05 -2.60
C ASN A 519 22.39 1.07 -1.82
N ILE A 520 22.80 0.72 -0.60
CA ILE A 520 23.68 1.58 0.23
C ILE A 520 25.01 1.81 -0.49
N PHE A 521 25.68 0.75 -0.93
CA PHE A 521 26.93 0.87 -1.70
C PHE A 521 26.71 1.54 -3.06
N SER A 522 25.55 1.32 -3.70
CA SER A 522 25.21 2.03 -4.94
C SER A 522 25.07 3.54 -4.74
N VAL A 523 24.43 3.99 -3.66
CA VAL A 523 24.34 5.41 -3.30
C VAL A 523 25.72 6.00 -3.01
N PHE A 524 26.55 5.30 -2.23
CA PHE A 524 27.92 5.77 -1.95
C PHE A 524 28.82 5.75 -3.19
N HIS A 525 28.62 4.81 -4.11
CA HIS A 525 29.31 4.80 -5.40
C HIS A 525 28.94 6.03 -6.24
N LEU A 526 27.65 6.41 -6.30
CA LEU A 526 27.25 7.66 -6.96
C LEU A 526 27.86 8.88 -6.26
N ALA A 527 27.84 8.91 -4.93
CA ALA A 527 28.44 9.97 -4.11
C ALA A 527 29.95 10.08 -4.30
N ALA A 528 30.65 8.97 -4.55
CA ALA A 528 32.09 8.95 -4.79
C ALA A 528 32.52 9.76 -6.00
N SER A 529 31.62 9.91 -6.99
CA SER A 529 31.85 10.71 -8.21
C SER A 529 31.36 12.17 -8.10
N ASP A 530 30.85 12.59 -6.93
CA ASP A 530 30.36 13.95 -6.72
C ASP A 530 31.50 14.98 -6.64
N GLN A 531 31.17 16.25 -6.88
CA GLN A 531 32.12 17.37 -6.84
C GLN A 531 32.12 18.05 -5.47
N GLU A 532 31.07 17.86 -4.68
CA GLU A 532 30.94 18.46 -3.36
C GLU A 532 31.70 17.65 -2.30
N GLU A 533 32.69 18.27 -1.67
CA GLU A 533 33.56 17.65 -0.66
C GLU A 533 32.76 17.01 0.48
N ALA A 534 31.76 17.70 1.02
CA ALA A 534 30.95 17.21 2.14
C ALA A 534 30.21 15.90 1.81
N ILE A 535 29.77 15.73 0.56
CA ILE A 535 29.08 14.53 0.09
C ILE A 535 30.06 13.37 -0.01
N VAL A 536 31.19 13.59 -0.68
CA VAL A 536 32.25 12.60 -0.89
C VAL A 536 32.83 12.14 0.44
N GLU A 537 33.15 13.09 1.34
CA GLU A 537 33.75 12.81 2.64
C GLU A 537 32.81 11.98 3.53
N LEU A 538 31.52 12.35 3.64
CA LEU A 538 30.57 11.61 4.47
C LEU A 538 30.34 10.18 3.95
N ALA A 539 30.21 10.02 2.62
CA ALA A 539 30.06 8.71 1.99
C ALA A 539 31.31 7.85 2.20
N PHE A 540 32.51 8.45 2.08
CA PHE A 540 33.77 7.76 2.28
C PHE A 540 34.00 7.34 3.73
N GLN A 541 33.80 8.24 4.70
CA GLN A 541 33.91 7.95 6.13
C GLN A 541 32.98 6.81 6.52
N THR A 542 31.74 6.82 6.02
CA THR A 542 30.77 5.75 6.29
C THR A 542 31.20 4.43 5.65
N THR A 543 31.70 4.46 4.41
CA THR A 543 32.22 3.27 3.72
C THR A 543 33.42 2.68 4.46
N GLY A 544 34.35 3.52 4.92
CA GLY A 544 35.49 3.11 5.73
C GLY A 544 35.06 2.46 7.05
N LYS A 545 34.06 3.01 7.73
CA LYS A 545 33.47 2.40 8.93
C LYS A 545 32.87 1.02 8.65
N ILE A 546 32.17 0.85 7.52
CA ILE A 546 31.61 -0.45 7.14
C ILE A 546 32.73 -1.49 6.98
N ILE A 547 33.79 -1.14 6.26
CA ILE A 547 34.91 -2.06 5.97
C ILE A 547 35.74 -2.37 7.21
N ASN A 548 36.08 -1.37 8.02
CA ASN A 548 36.96 -1.57 9.18
C ASN A 548 36.22 -2.17 10.38
N ASP A 549 34.96 -1.81 10.62
CA ASP A 549 34.26 -2.20 11.85
C ASP A 549 33.18 -3.26 11.61
N LEU A 550 32.42 -3.15 10.52
CA LEU A 550 31.25 -4.01 10.28
C LEU A 550 31.60 -5.31 9.56
N TYR A 551 32.63 -5.34 8.72
CA TYR A 551 33.06 -6.59 8.07
C TYR A 551 33.47 -7.62 9.11
N ASP A 552 34.24 -7.25 10.13
CA ASP A 552 34.61 -8.22 11.17
C ASP A 552 33.42 -8.78 11.95
N LYS A 553 32.34 -7.99 12.12
CA LYS A 553 31.17 -8.37 12.94
C LYS A 553 30.04 -9.02 12.15
N HIS A 554 29.85 -8.62 10.89
CA HIS A 554 28.64 -8.89 10.11
C HIS A 554 28.92 -9.28 8.65
N PHE A 555 30.14 -9.71 8.30
CA PHE A 555 30.46 -10.10 6.91
C PHE A 555 29.48 -11.08 6.24
N PRO A 556 29.00 -12.15 6.91
CA PRO A 556 28.12 -13.13 6.25
C PRO A 556 26.84 -12.53 5.67
N ILE A 557 26.40 -11.41 6.24
CA ILE A 557 25.20 -10.68 5.80
C ILE A 557 25.49 -9.78 4.59
N MET A 558 26.73 -9.31 4.45
CA MET A 558 27.16 -8.36 3.43
C MET A 558 27.80 -9.02 2.20
N ILE A 559 27.96 -10.34 2.22
CA ILE A 559 28.70 -11.07 1.19
C ILE A 559 28.15 -10.84 -0.22
N ASP A 560 26.83 -10.85 -0.38
CA ASP A 560 26.14 -10.58 -1.64
C ASP A 560 26.42 -9.17 -2.21
N SER A 561 26.85 -8.24 -1.35
CA SER A 561 27.15 -6.85 -1.69
C SER A 561 28.65 -6.53 -1.65
N PHE A 562 29.52 -7.53 -1.45
CA PHE A 562 30.97 -7.33 -1.38
C PHE A 562 31.54 -6.78 -2.70
N GLN A 563 31.05 -7.27 -3.85
CA GLN A 563 31.48 -6.72 -5.14
C GLN A 563 31.08 -5.24 -5.29
N ASP A 564 29.91 -4.87 -4.78
CA ASP A 564 29.40 -3.50 -4.84
C ASP A 564 30.24 -2.56 -3.94
N SER A 565 30.71 -3.04 -2.79
CA SER A 565 31.60 -2.26 -1.92
C SER A 565 32.98 -2.01 -2.55
N VAL A 566 33.57 -3.02 -3.19
CA VAL A 566 34.86 -2.87 -3.88
C VAL A 566 34.72 -1.89 -5.06
N LYS A 567 33.64 -2.00 -5.85
CA LYS A 567 33.33 -1.03 -6.91
C LYS A 567 33.17 0.40 -6.37
N CYS A 568 32.50 0.55 -5.23
CA CYS A 568 32.36 1.84 -4.56
C CYS A 568 33.73 2.42 -4.16
N LEU A 569 34.61 1.63 -3.54
CA LEU A 569 35.98 2.07 -3.22
C LEU A 569 36.82 2.39 -4.47
N SER A 570 36.68 1.61 -5.54
CA SER A 570 37.37 1.89 -6.80
C SER A 570 36.97 3.24 -7.37
N GLU A 571 35.69 3.61 -7.26
CA GLU A 571 35.23 4.94 -7.69
C GLU A 571 35.85 6.06 -6.85
N PHE A 572 35.91 5.91 -5.52
CA PHE A 572 36.62 6.86 -4.65
C PHE A 572 38.11 6.97 -5.03
N ALA A 573 38.76 5.86 -5.35
CA ALA A 573 40.17 5.83 -5.77
C ALA A 573 40.41 6.52 -7.12
N CYS A 574 39.39 6.62 -7.96
CA CYS A 574 39.47 7.26 -9.28
C CYS A 574 39.06 8.74 -9.26
N ASN A 575 38.58 9.27 -8.13
CA ASN A 575 38.17 10.67 -8.04
C ASN A 575 39.39 11.61 -7.87
N ALA A 576 39.88 12.11 -8.99
CA ALA A 576 41.04 13.01 -9.05
C ALA A 576 40.87 14.32 -8.26
N SER A 577 39.64 14.74 -7.95
CA SER A 577 39.39 15.95 -7.16
C SER A 577 39.77 15.78 -5.68
N PHE A 578 39.85 14.55 -5.17
CA PHE A 578 40.11 14.25 -3.75
C PHE A 578 41.24 13.20 -3.60
N PRO A 579 42.51 13.61 -3.73
CA PRO A 579 43.66 12.69 -3.75
C PRO A 579 43.87 11.96 -2.42
N ASP A 580 43.62 12.60 -1.27
CA ASP A 580 43.77 11.97 0.05
C ASP A 580 42.75 10.83 0.23
N THR A 581 41.48 11.11 -0.10
CA THR A 581 40.41 10.12 -0.15
C THR A 581 40.74 8.98 -1.11
N SER A 582 41.29 9.30 -2.28
CA SER A 582 41.69 8.30 -3.27
C SER A 582 42.76 7.34 -2.75
N MET A 583 43.79 7.87 -2.08
CA MET A 583 44.87 7.08 -1.50
C MET A 583 44.37 6.17 -0.37
N GLU A 584 43.50 6.68 0.49
CA GLU A 584 42.91 5.89 1.58
C GLU A 584 41.94 4.83 1.03
N ALA A 585 41.20 5.12 -0.04
CA ALA A 585 40.37 4.12 -0.73
C ALA A 585 41.20 2.94 -1.24
N ILE A 586 42.37 3.19 -1.84
CA ILE A 586 43.30 2.13 -2.27
C ILE A 586 43.78 1.30 -1.07
N ARG A 587 44.03 1.93 0.08
CA ARG A 587 44.38 1.22 1.32
C ARG A 587 43.23 0.32 1.80
N LEU A 588 41.99 0.79 1.73
CA LEU A 588 40.80 0.01 2.08
C LEU A 588 40.56 -1.15 1.11
N ILE A 589 40.77 -0.97 -0.20
CA ILE A 589 40.70 -2.08 -1.18
C ILE A 589 41.70 -3.18 -0.82
N ARG A 590 42.93 -2.81 -0.45
CA ARG A 590 43.94 -3.77 0.03
C ARG A 590 43.50 -4.47 1.31
N THR A 591 42.78 -3.77 2.19
CA THR A 591 42.22 -4.34 3.43
C THR A 591 41.13 -5.36 3.11
N CYS A 592 40.22 -5.07 2.17
CA CYS A 592 39.25 -6.04 1.67
C CYS A 592 39.92 -7.29 1.06
N ALA A 593 40.98 -7.10 0.26
CA ALA A 593 41.72 -8.22 -0.33
C ALA A 593 42.37 -9.11 0.74
N LYS A 594 43.03 -8.52 1.74
CA LYS A 594 43.60 -9.25 2.88
C LYS A 594 42.53 -10.01 3.67
N PHE A 595 41.39 -9.37 3.92
CA PHE A 595 40.28 -10.00 4.64
C PHE A 595 39.77 -11.27 3.94
N VAL A 596 39.68 -11.27 2.61
CA VAL A 596 39.28 -12.44 1.82
C VAL A 596 40.36 -13.52 1.81
N ASP A 597 41.64 -13.13 1.71
CA ASP A 597 42.77 -14.06 1.71
C ASP A 597 42.94 -14.78 3.07
N GLU A 598 42.81 -14.04 4.17
CA GLU A 598 42.99 -14.56 5.53
C GLU A 598 41.81 -15.42 6.03
N LYS A 599 40.65 -15.37 5.36
CA LYS A 599 39.43 -16.12 5.73
C LYS A 599 39.01 -17.09 4.62
N PRO A 600 39.52 -18.35 4.62
CA PRO A 600 39.22 -19.34 3.58
C PRO A 600 37.71 -19.60 3.39
N THR A 601 36.94 -19.54 4.47
CA THR A 601 35.48 -19.67 4.45
C THR A 601 34.79 -18.55 3.68
N VAL A 602 35.29 -17.31 3.77
CA VAL A 602 34.81 -16.16 2.99
C VAL A 602 35.10 -16.36 1.51
N ARG A 603 36.31 -16.80 1.18
CA ARG A 603 36.70 -17.12 -0.20
C ARG A 603 35.80 -18.18 -0.82
N THR A 604 35.55 -19.29 -0.11
CA THR A 604 34.64 -20.35 -0.59
C THR A 604 33.21 -19.86 -0.75
N MET A 605 32.73 -18.96 0.11
CA MET A 605 31.39 -18.39 -0.04
C MET A 605 31.31 -17.42 -1.22
N LEU A 606 32.36 -16.63 -1.49
CA LEU A 606 32.42 -15.74 -2.66
C LEU A 606 32.52 -16.53 -3.98
N ASP A 607 33.23 -17.66 -4.01
CA ASP A 607 33.34 -18.51 -5.20
C ASP A 607 32.00 -19.18 -5.61
N GLN A 608 30.97 -19.14 -4.75
CA GLN A 608 29.62 -19.65 -5.03
C GLN A 608 28.70 -18.61 -5.70
N TYR A 609 29.13 -17.35 -5.79
CA TYR A 609 28.43 -16.22 -6.42
C TYR A 609 29.18 -15.73 -7.66
#